data_AF-A0A845DJ05-F1
#
_entry.id   AF-A0A845DJ05-F1
#
_cell.length_a   1.000
_cell.length_b   1.000
_cell.length_c   1.000
_cell.angle_alpha   90.00
_cell.angle_beta   90.00
_cell.angle_gamma   90.00
#
_symmetry.space_group_name_H-M   'P 1'
#
loop_
_entity.id
_entity.type
_entity.pdbx_description
1 polymer ?
#
loop_
_entity_poly.entity_id
_entity_poly.type
_entity_poly.pdbx_seq_one_letter_code
_entity_poly.pdbx_strand_id
1 'polypeptide(L)'
;MSLPRKDQSSGPGFVADILLQKREQNRYTLFVSHHYFTGSCVEFRISSVSLLIADSDVSLSGEWKTEFTANPCIDNDIFDFGHRGGIQAGGRMLMDGPDHLLLVTGDQAYYEWYQEENPQEAPPRLGEDSHLGKLLRIELANGEVETVVSGFRNPQGLARDGDGNLWQTEHGPQGGDELNQLKPGLDFGWPYVTHGIQYGNKIWPYNEVQGRHDGYEKPVYVWIPAIGISNLAVSDSRQFPLWQDDLLIASLITHSLYRARLHDGHVMYVEKIEIGARIRDITQLPDGRFALLTDSAKVLFLQRAPIYCQSESDLDSIYSHDAEEVCIDLSRVIAAADDPLIRTLSNAHFDRSIIRSLYSIYIHENRLTYVKSPCVASDLEHRFFLHITPADAGNLVEETADFGFNVLDFNTDEDIIGSTMHEDVCIVTRALPEFALHHIYTGQVIRVEEPGGEVSWKGPVWTGSHTFSGAPDGEAETGDSPYQTEEARGSSPGAELFAARCAACHNLAAEHNIGPYLGGVIGRDAGSVAGFSFTAAMSALDIVWTQEDLAEYIVDPARFAPGTTMAGVGVTEEEAQLIVEFLAANQ
;
A
#
# COMPACT_ATOMS: atom_id res chain seq x y z
N MET A 1 4.35 -22.56 -12.79
CA MET A 1 3.76 -23.36 -13.89
C MET A 1 4.62 -23.17 -15.13
N SER A 2 4.69 -24.15 -16.04
CA SER A 2 5.37 -23.96 -17.34
C SER A 2 4.42 -23.32 -18.35
N LEU A 3 4.91 -22.32 -19.10
CA LEU A 3 4.17 -21.76 -20.24
C LEU A 3 3.72 -22.87 -21.20
N PRO A 4 2.46 -22.88 -21.67
CA PRO A 4 2.08 -23.62 -22.87
C PRO A 4 2.99 -23.19 -24.02
N ARG A 5 3.50 -24.17 -24.78
CA ARG A 5 4.32 -23.88 -25.97
C ARG A 5 3.39 -23.53 -27.14
N LYS A 6 3.93 -22.81 -28.13
CA LYS A 6 3.30 -22.57 -29.45
C LYS A 6 3.12 -23.85 -30.31
N ASP A 7 3.12 -25.04 -29.69
CA ASP A 7 2.88 -26.34 -30.32
C ASP A 7 1.55 -27.01 -29.91
N GLN A 8 0.80 -26.46 -28.94
CA GLN A 8 -0.54 -26.96 -28.59
C GLN A 8 -1.62 -26.32 -29.46
N SER A 9 -2.44 -27.15 -30.12
CA SER A 9 -3.56 -26.70 -30.96
C SER A 9 -4.76 -26.16 -30.18
N SER A 10 -4.95 -26.65 -28.95
CA SER A 10 -5.98 -26.20 -28.00
C SER A 10 -5.72 -26.82 -26.62
N GLY A 11 -6.21 -26.18 -25.55
CA GLY A 11 -6.02 -26.68 -24.18
C GLY A 11 -6.19 -25.60 -23.09
N PRO A 12 -6.20 -26.00 -21.80
CA PRO A 12 -6.23 -25.06 -20.68
C PRO A 12 -4.91 -24.27 -20.60
N GLY A 13 -5.02 -22.98 -20.31
CA GLY A 13 -3.91 -22.04 -20.14
C GLY A 13 -3.62 -21.72 -18.69
N PHE A 14 -3.37 -20.45 -18.40
CA PHE A 14 -3.09 -19.96 -17.05
C PHE A 14 -4.35 -20.04 -16.18
N VAL A 15 -4.18 -20.50 -14.94
CA VAL A 15 -5.17 -20.36 -13.87
C VAL A 15 -4.98 -18.98 -13.26
N ALA A 16 -6.07 -18.21 -13.17
CA ALA A 16 -6.08 -16.89 -12.55
C ALA A 16 -6.53 -16.96 -11.09
N ASP A 17 -7.53 -17.77 -10.76
CA ASP A 17 -8.03 -17.97 -9.40
C ASP A 17 -8.65 -19.36 -9.19
N ILE A 18 -8.75 -19.80 -7.93
CA ILE A 18 -9.46 -21.00 -7.50
C ILE A 18 -10.40 -20.71 -6.33
N LEU A 19 -11.64 -21.19 -6.41
CA LEU A 19 -12.68 -20.95 -5.40
C LEU A 19 -13.33 -22.27 -4.98
N LEU A 20 -13.41 -22.52 -3.67
CA LEU A 20 -14.00 -23.73 -3.09
C LEU A 20 -15.39 -23.45 -2.51
N GLN A 21 -16.44 -23.95 -3.14
CA GLN A 21 -17.78 -23.95 -2.56
C GLN A 21 -18.03 -25.27 -1.84
N LYS A 22 -18.12 -25.23 -0.51
CA LYS A 22 -18.45 -26.42 0.30
C LYS A 22 -19.86 -26.92 -0.01
N ARG A 23 -20.01 -28.22 -0.22
CA ARG A 23 -21.31 -28.89 -0.45
C ARG A 23 -21.74 -29.72 0.75
N GLU A 24 -20.85 -30.59 1.23
CA GLU A 24 -21.10 -31.49 2.36
C GLU A 24 -19.82 -31.60 3.25
N GLN A 25 -19.78 -32.56 4.17
CA GLN A 25 -18.53 -32.91 4.84
C GLN A 25 -17.53 -33.45 3.80
N ASN A 26 -16.31 -32.89 3.82
CA ASN A 26 -15.18 -33.25 2.95
C ASN A 26 -15.40 -33.06 1.43
N ARG A 27 -16.58 -32.62 0.99
CA ARG A 27 -16.96 -32.46 -0.43
C ARG A 27 -17.21 -31.00 -0.80
N TYR A 28 -16.59 -30.59 -1.90
CA TYR A 28 -16.61 -29.22 -2.42
C TYR A 28 -16.86 -29.24 -3.93
N THR A 29 -17.41 -28.16 -4.48
CA THR A 29 -17.18 -27.79 -5.88
C THR A 29 -15.92 -26.93 -5.91
N LEU A 30 -14.93 -27.34 -6.70
CA LEU A 30 -13.81 -26.50 -7.08
C LEU A 30 -14.20 -25.74 -8.35
N PHE A 31 -14.25 -24.41 -8.27
CA PHE A 31 -14.28 -23.52 -9.43
C PHE A 31 -12.86 -23.03 -9.73
N VAL A 32 -12.54 -22.88 -11.00
CA VAL A 32 -11.26 -22.37 -11.49
C VAL A 32 -11.55 -21.34 -12.57
N SER A 33 -11.03 -20.12 -12.43
CA SER A 33 -11.01 -19.15 -13.52
C SER A 33 -9.68 -19.31 -14.27
N HIS A 34 -9.74 -19.45 -15.59
CA HIS A 34 -8.56 -19.76 -16.39
C HIS A 34 -8.72 -19.39 -17.86
N HIS A 35 -7.60 -19.15 -18.54
CA HIS A 35 -7.57 -19.07 -20.00
C HIS A 35 -7.74 -20.46 -20.65
N TYR A 36 -8.26 -20.51 -21.87
CA TYR A 36 -8.36 -21.73 -22.67
C TYR A 36 -8.09 -21.40 -24.15
N PHE A 37 -7.06 -22.04 -24.71
CA PHE A 37 -6.66 -21.85 -26.10
C PHE A 37 -7.59 -22.64 -27.03
N THR A 38 -8.19 -21.96 -28.00
CA THR A 38 -9.02 -22.57 -29.07
C THR A 38 -8.24 -22.83 -30.36
N GLY A 39 -7.02 -22.28 -30.46
CA GLY A 39 -6.21 -22.24 -31.67
C GLY A 39 -6.44 -20.98 -32.50
N SER A 40 -7.69 -20.49 -32.58
CA SER A 40 -8.03 -19.21 -33.25
C SER A 40 -7.99 -17.99 -32.33
N CYS A 41 -8.22 -18.20 -31.03
CA CYS A 41 -8.27 -17.15 -30.00
C CYS A 41 -8.16 -17.80 -28.60
N VAL A 42 -8.06 -16.98 -27.55
CA VAL A 42 -8.02 -17.44 -26.15
C VAL A 42 -9.32 -17.06 -25.43
N GLU A 43 -10.09 -18.06 -25.03
CA GLU A 43 -11.25 -17.84 -24.16
C GLU A 43 -10.78 -17.61 -22.72
N PHE A 44 -11.42 -16.72 -21.97
CA PHE A 44 -11.33 -16.70 -20.51
C PHE A 44 -12.57 -17.40 -19.94
N ARG A 45 -12.38 -18.42 -19.12
CA ARG A 45 -13.44 -19.35 -18.67
C ARG A 45 -13.51 -19.45 -17.15
N ILE A 46 -14.67 -19.86 -16.66
CA ILE A 46 -14.78 -20.58 -15.39
C ILE A 46 -15.11 -22.04 -15.70
N SER A 47 -14.35 -22.96 -15.12
CA SER A 47 -14.68 -24.38 -15.11
C SER A 47 -14.82 -24.90 -13.69
N SER A 48 -15.69 -25.90 -13.48
CA SER A 48 -15.90 -26.55 -12.19
C SER A 48 -15.71 -28.07 -12.24
N VAL A 49 -15.43 -28.65 -11.08
CA VAL A 49 -15.32 -30.10 -10.86
C VAL A 49 -15.62 -30.43 -9.39
N SER A 50 -16.01 -31.67 -9.09
CA SER A 50 -16.23 -32.09 -7.69
C SER A 50 -14.90 -32.48 -7.02
N LEU A 51 -14.62 -31.88 -5.87
CA LEU A 51 -13.40 -32.05 -5.09
C LEU A 51 -13.70 -32.77 -3.77
N LEU A 52 -12.91 -33.79 -3.45
CA LEU A 52 -12.88 -34.46 -2.15
C LEU A 52 -11.57 -34.10 -1.43
N ILE A 53 -11.69 -33.57 -0.22
CA ILE A 53 -10.56 -33.29 0.68
C ILE A 53 -10.76 -34.14 1.94
N ALA A 54 -9.92 -35.14 2.15
CA ALA A 54 -10.00 -36.06 3.29
C ALA A 54 -8.62 -36.23 3.94
N ASP A 55 -8.51 -35.87 5.22
CA ASP A 55 -7.26 -35.80 5.97
C ASP A 55 -6.17 -35.00 5.22
N SER A 56 -5.14 -35.67 4.68
CA SER A 56 -4.11 -35.04 3.84
C SER A 56 -4.35 -35.17 2.33
N ASP A 57 -5.33 -35.96 1.91
CA ASP A 57 -5.54 -36.34 0.51
C ASP A 57 -6.55 -35.40 -0.17
N VAL A 58 -6.15 -34.88 -1.33
CA VAL A 58 -6.97 -33.99 -2.18
C VAL A 58 -7.17 -34.70 -3.52
N SER A 59 -8.43 -34.92 -3.92
CA SER A 59 -8.76 -35.67 -5.13
C SER A 59 -9.92 -35.07 -5.92
N LEU A 60 -9.76 -35.03 -7.23
CA LEU A 60 -10.82 -34.63 -8.19
C LEU A 60 -11.73 -35.82 -8.48
N SER A 61 -13.00 -35.55 -8.74
CA SER A 61 -14.02 -36.55 -9.04
C SER A 61 -15.04 -36.03 -10.06
N GLY A 62 -15.42 -36.91 -10.99
CA GLY A 62 -16.24 -36.54 -12.14
C GLY A 62 -15.48 -35.81 -13.25
N GLU A 63 -16.21 -35.40 -14.27
CA GLU A 63 -15.70 -34.61 -15.40
C GLU A 63 -15.70 -33.11 -15.06
N TRP A 64 -14.88 -32.34 -15.79
CA TRP A 64 -14.92 -30.87 -15.74
C TRP A 64 -16.13 -30.33 -16.51
N LYS A 65 -16.87 -29.39 -15.91
CA LYS A 65 -17.93 -28.59 -16.55
C LYS A 65 -17.39 -27.19 -16.81
N THR A 66 -17.53 -26.64 -18.02
CA THR A 66 -17.40 -25.18 -18.21
C THR A 66 -18.69 -24.53 -17.73
N GLU A 67 -18.56 -23.62 -16.76
CA GLU A 67 -19.66 -22.86 -16.17
C GLU A 67 -19.92 -21.56 -16.96
N PHE A 68 -18.85 -20.94 -17.47
CA PHE A 68 -18.89 -19.65 -18.14
C PHE A 68 -17.72 -19.50 -19.13
N THR A 69 -17.95 -18.78 -20.23
CA THR A 69 -16.94 -18.25 -21.16
C THR A 69 -17.17 -16.74 -21.29
N ALA A 70 -16.10 -15.95 -21.14
CA ALA A 70 -16.12 -14.51 -21.36
C ALA A 70 -16.21 -14.16 -22.85
N ASN A 71 -16.87 -13.04 -23.15
CA ASN A 71 -16.97 -12.45 -24.48
C ASN A 71 -16.19 -11.11 -24.50
N PRO A 72 -15.48 -10.73 -25.57
CA PRO A 72 -15.09 -11.56 -26.71
C PRO A 72 -14.12 -12.69 -26.30
N CYS A 73 -13.93 -13.65 -27.20
CA CYS A 73 -12.72 -14.46 -27.18
C CYS A 73 -11.52 -13.53 -27.48
N ILE A 74 -10.46 -13.60 -26.68
CA ILE A 74 -9.32 -12.69 -26.76
C ILE A 74 -8.47 -13.07 -27.97
N ASP A 75 -8.09 -12.11 -28.83
CA ASP A 75 -7.20 -12.42 -29.94
C ASP A 75 -5.84 -12.92 -29.43
N ASN A 76 -5.20 -13.82 -30.18
CA ASN A 76 -3.88 -14.34 -29.81
C ASN A 76 -2.83 -13.22 -29.74
N ASP A 77 -2.91 -12.21 -30.61
CA ASP A 77 -1.92 -11.11 -30.64
C ASP A 77 -2.10 -10.15 -29.45
N ILE A 78 -3.34 -9.95 -28.98
CA ILE A 78 -3.63 -9.26 -27.70
C ILE A 78 -3.12 -10.11 -26.53
N PHE A 79 -3.38 -11.42 -26.55
CA PHE A 79 -3.02 -12.31 -25.44
C PHE A 79 -1.50 -12.47 -25.26
N ASP A 80 -0.74 -12.56 -26.36
CA ASP A 80 0.73 -12.61 -26.37
C ASP A 80 1.39 -11.22 -26.17
N PHE A 81 0.60 -10.15 -25.99
CA PHE A 81 1.11 -8.77 -25.84
C PHE A 81 2.12 -8.64 -24.68
N GLY A 82 3.16 -7.84 -24.90
CA GLY A 82 4.31 -7.74 -24.00
C GLY A 82 5.08 -9.04 -23.75
N HIS A 83 4.80 -10.11 -24.52
CA HIS A 83 5.34 -11.47 -24.40
C HIS A 83 5.12 -12.15 -23.05
N ARG A 84 4.03 -11.81 -22.34
CA ARG A 84 3.77 -12.32 -20.97
C ARG A 84 2.61 -13.30 -20.86
N GLY A 85 1.64 -13.26 -21.79
CA GLY A 85 0.53 -14.22 -21.87
C GLY A 85 -0.54 -13.98 -20.80
N GLY A 86 -1.71 -13.49 -21.19
CA GLY A 86 -2.85 -13.33 -20.27
C GLY A 86 -2.62 -12.30 -19.16
N ILE A 87 -1.85 -11.25 -19.46
CA ILE A 87 -1.70 -10.09 -18.59
C ILE A 87 -3.04 -9.35 -18.41
N GLN A 88 -3.21 -8.67 -17.29
CA GLN A 88 -4.42 -7.88 -16.99
C GLN A 88 -5.74 -8.67 -17.08
N ALA A 89 -5.69 -9.96 -16.78
CA ALA A 89 -6.86 -10.83 -16.91
C ALA A 89 -7.94 -10.60 -15.84
N GLY A 90 -7.56 -10.09 -14.67
CA GLY A 90 -8.39 -10.26 -13.47
C GLY A 90 -8.46 -11.74 -13.09
N GLY A 91 -9.67 -12.21 -12.83
CA GLY A 91 -10.00 -13.62 -12.62
C GLY A 91 -10.45 -13.97 -11.22
N ARG A 92 -10.32 -13.07 -10.24
CA ARG A 92 -10.74 -13.30 -8.86
C ARG A 92 -12.25 -13.57 -8.78
N MET A 93 -12.61 -14.64 -8.09
CA MET A 93 -13.99 -15.09 -7.91
C MET A 93 -14.45 -14.96 -6.45
N LEU A 94 -15.75 -14.73 -6.25
CA LEU A 94 -16.39 -14.79 -4.93
C LEU A 94 -17.80 -15.37 -5.05
N MET A 95 -18.25 -16.16 -4.08
CA MET A 95 -19.63 -16.67 -4.08
C MET A 95 -20.64 -15.55 -3.73
N ASP A 96 -21.75 -15.49 -4.46
CA ASP A 96 -22.89 -14.62 -4.18
C ASP A 96 -24.11 -15.48 -3.80
N GLY A 97 -24.03 -16.07 -2.61
CA GLY A 97 -24.96 -17.11 -2.17
C GLY A 97 -24.66 -18.49 -2.78
N PRO A 98 -25.65 -19.39 -2.86
CA PRO A 98 -25.42 -20.78 -3.29
C PRO A 98 -25.33 -20.95 -4.82
N ASP A 99 -26.04 -20.12 -5.58
CA ASP A 99 -26.34 -20.35 -7.01
C ASP A 99 -25.70 -19.32 -7.95
N HIS A 100 -25.05 -18.28 -7.41
CA HIS A 100 -24.39 -17.25 -8.20
C HIS A 100 -22.92 -17.06 -7.78
N LEU A 101 -22.10 -16.63 -8.74
CA LEU A 101 -20.68 -16.35 -8.56
C LEU A 101 -20.36 -14.97 -9.14
N LEU A 102 -19.61 -14.17 -8.38
CA LEU A 102 -18.99 -12.94 -8.85
C LEU A 102 -17.64 -13.25 -9.49
N LEU A 103 -17.39 -12.72 -10.67
CA LEU A 103 -16.09 -12.76 -11.36
C LEU A 103 -15.67 -11.33 -11.66
N VAL A 104 -14.48 -10.93 -11.22
CA VAL A 104 -13.88 -9.67 -11.65
C VAL A 104 -12.92 -9.94 -12.81
N THR A 105 -13.09 -9.25 -13.92
CA THR A 105 -12.24 -9.32 -15.12
C THR A 105 -11.48 -8.02 -15.33
N GLY A 106 -10.25 -8.13 -15.83
CA GLY A 106 -9.53 -6.99 -16.38
C GLY A 106 -9.73 -6.85 -17.90
N ASP A 107 -9.03 -5.91 -18.50
CA ASP A 107 -9.12 -5.60 -19.94
C ASP A 107 -8.30 -6.55 -20.84
N GLN A 108 -7.55 -7.50 -20.25
CA GLN A 108 -6.61 -8.40 -20.93
C GLN A 108 -5.52 -7.67 -21.75
N ALA A 109 -5.17 -6.43 -21.35
CA ALA A 109 -4.31 -5.48 -22.07
C ALA A 109 -4.83 -5.05 -23.45
N TYR A 110 -6.15 -5.15 -23.69
CA TYR A 110 -6.78 -4.66 -24.91
C TYR A 110 -6.43 -3.19 -25.21
N TYR A 111 -6.42 -2.33 -24.19
CA TYR A 111 -6.23 -0.89 -24.40
C TYR A 111 -4.76 -0.51 -24.63
N GLU A 112 -3.78 -1.12 -23.96
CA GLU A 112 -2.37 -0.95 -24.31
C GLU A 112 -2.02 -1.53 -25.68
N TRP A 113 -2.54 -2.71 -26.04
CA TRP A 113 -2.36 -3.28 -27.38
C TRP A 113 -2.95 -2.37 -28.47
N TYR A 114 -4.18 -1.88 -28.27
CA TYR A 114 -4.81 -0.96 -29.21
C TYR A 114 -4.01 0.34 -29.35
N GLN A 115 -3.43 0.86 -28.26
CA GLN A 115 -2.55 2.04 -28.29
C GLN A 115 -1.30 1.80 -29.15
N GLU A 116 -0.64 0.63 -29.04
CA GLU A 116 0.59 0.34 -29.78
C GLU A 116 0.32 0.19 -31.30
N GLU A 117 -0.77 -0.48 -31.67
CA GLU A 117 -1.18 -0.66 -33.07
C GLU A 117 -1.82 0.62 -33.69
N ASN A 118 -2.53 1.42 -32.89
CA ASN A 118 -3.30 2.59 -33.35
C ASN A 118 -2.92 3.89 -32.59
N PRO A 119 -1.64 4.31 -32.56
CA PRO A 119 -1.13 5.35 -31.65
C PRO A 119 -1.61 6.78 -31.95
N GLN A 120 -2.56 6.97 -32.86
CA GLN A 120 -3.18 8.25 -33.21
C GLN A 120 -4.71 8.23 -33.02
N GLU A 121 -5.28 7.12 -32.54
CA GLU A 121 -6.72 6.96 -32.33
C GLU A 121 -7.02 6.70 -30.84
N ALA A 122 -8.17 7.17 -30.38
CA ALA A 122 -8.68 6.84 -29.06
C ALA A 122 -9.41 5.48 -29.12
N PRO A 123 -9.18 4.56 -28.17
CA PRO A 123 -9.74 3.22 -28.25
C PRO A 123 -11.27 3.26 -28.20
N PRO A 124 -11.95 2.39 -28.97
CA PRO A 124 -13.38 2.21 -28.84
C PRO A 124 -13.68 1.64 -27.45
N ARG A 125 -14.65 2.23 -26.76
CA ARG A 125 -15.06 1.75 -25.44
C ARG A 125 -15.61 0.34 -25.56
N LEU A 126 -15.10 -0.58 -24.73
CA LEU A 126 -15.63 -1.94 -24.62
C LEU A 126 -17.13 -1.89 -24.27
N GLY A 127 -17.95 -2.48 -25.14
CA GLY A 127 -19.41 -2.36 -25.10
C GLY A 127 -20.09 -3.14 -23.98
N GLU A 128 -21.42 -3.01 -23.90
CA GLU A 128 -22.24 -3.73 -22.91
C GLU A 128 -22.07 -5.26 -23.04
N ASP A 129 -22.03 -5.79 -24.27
CA ASP A 129 -21.76 -7.20 -24.60
C ASP A 129 -20.35 -7.70 -24.23
N SER A 130 -19.41 -6.81 -23.90
CA SER A 130 -18.06 -7.20 -23.46
C SER A 130 -18.09 -7.65 -22.00
N HIS A 131 -17.36 -8.71 -21.68
CA HIS A 131 -17.15 -9.24 -20.33
C HIS A 131 -15.77 -8.84 -19.77
N LEU A 132 -15.02 -7.97 -20.45
CA LEU A 132 -13.70 -7.48 -20.03
C LEU A 132 -13.81 -6.18 -19.21
N GLY A 133 -12.92 -5.98 -18.24
CA GLY A 133 -12.82 -4.77 -17.41
C GLY A 133 -14.02 -4.53 -16.49
N LYS A 134 -14.60 -5.59 -15.90
CA LYS A 134 -15.91 -5.57 -15.23
C LYS A 134 -15.99 -6.44 -13.97
N LEU A 135 -16.93 -6.11 -13.09
CA LEU A 135 -17.51 -7.05 -12.13
C LEU A 135 -18.73 -7.71 -12.79
N LEU A 136 -18.68 -9.02 -12.95
CA LEU A 136 -19.75 -9.83 -13.52
C LEU A 136 -20.39 -10.65 -12.40
N ARG A 137 -21.71 -10.82 -12.45
CA ARG A 137 -22.49 -11.69 -11.57
C ARG A 137 -23.15 -12.76 -12.43
N ILE A 138 -22.80 -14.02 -12.18
CA ILE A 138 -23.05 -15.16 -13.07
C ILE A 138 -23.97 -16.14 -12.33
N GLU A 139 -25.10 -16.52 -12.93
CA GLU A 139 -25.98 -17.58 -12.41
C GLU A 139 -25.50 -18.96 -12.89
N LEU A 140 -25.19 -19.87 -11.95
CA LEU A 140 -24.54 -21.16 -12.23
C LEU A 140 -25.47 -22.22 -12.85
N ALA A 141 -26.78 -21.96 -12.90
CA ALA A 141 -27.79 -22.87 -13.40
C ALA A 141 -27.95 -22.84 -14.94
N ASN A 142 -27.84 -21.65 -15.53
CA ASN A 142 -28.10 -21.30 -16.93
C ASN A 142 -26.89 -20.62 -17.61
N GLY A 143 -25.98 -20.01 -16.84
CA GLY A 143 -24.90 -19.17 -17.37
C GLY A 143 -25.35 -17.75 -17.75
N GLU A 144 -26.47 -17.27 -17.21
CA GLU A 144 -26.89 -15.87 -17.39
C GLU A 144 -25.96 -14.93 -16.60
N VAL A 145 -25.68 -13.74 -17.16
CA VAL A 145 -24.65 -12.81 -16.66
C VAL A 145 -25.17 -11.38 -16.58
N GLU A 146 -24.97 -10.77 -15.42
CA GLU A 146 -25.22 -9.37 -15.12
C GLU A 146 -23.88 -8.61 -15.02
N THR A 147 -23.72 -7.50 -15.75
CA THR A 147 -22.62 -6.55 -15.49
C THR A 147 -23.01 -5.70 -14.29
N VAL A 148 -22.25 -5.78 -13.20
CA VAL A 148 -22.52 -5.04 -11.96
C VAL A 148 -21.72 -3.73 -11.91
N VAL A 149 -20.45 -3.75 -12.33
CA VAL A 149 -19.52 -2.60 -12.36
C VAL A 149 -18.66 -2.70 -13.61
N SER A 150 -18.22 -1.56 -14.18
CA SER A 150 -17.26 -1.50 -15.30
C SER A 150 -16.07 -0.58 -15.03
N GLY A 151 -15.15 -0.55 -15.99
CA GLY A 151 -14.06 0.43 -16.02
C GLY A 151 -12.81 0.00 -15.27
N PHE A 152 -12.61 -1.30 -15.08
CA PHE A 152 -11.37 -1.86 -14.50
C PHE A 152 -10.30 -2.09 -15.58
N ARG A 153 -9.04 -2.00 -15.14
CA ARG A 153 -7.83 -2.32 -15.88
C ARG A 153 -7.33 -3.72 -15.56
N ASN A 154 -6.73 -3.88 -14.38
CA ASN A 154 -5.96 -5.06 -13.99
C ASN A 154 -6.23 -5.45 -12.52
N PRO A 155 -7.47 -5.85 -12.22
CA PRO A 155 -7.87 -6.27 -10.89
C PRO A 155 -7.10 -7.51 -10.42
N GLN A 156 -6.89 -7.57 -9.10
CA GLN A 156 -6.13 -8.63 -8.43
C GLN A 156 -6.93 -9.26 -7.28
N GLY A 157 -7.67 -8.43 -6.54
CA GLY A 157 -8.45 -8.85 -5.38
C GLY A 157 -9.92 -8.49 -5.44
N LEU A 158 -10.72 -9.28 -4.74
CA LEU A 158 -12.13 -9.08 -4.47
C LEU A 158 -12.44 -9.68 -3.09
N ALA A 159 -12.99 -8.88 -2.20
CA ALA A 159 -13.48 -9.31 -0.89
C ALA A 159 -14.86 -8.72 -0.61
N ARG A 160 -15.55 -9.24 0.41
CA ARG A 160 -16.79 -8.68 0.94
C ARG A 160 -16.67 -8.51 2.45
N ASP A 161 -17.15 -7.38 2.96
CA ASP A 161 -17.19 -7.11 4.40
C ASP A 161 -18.45 -7.66 5.09
N GLY A 162 -18.55 -7.45 6.40
CA GLY A 162 -19.68 -7.92 7.22
C GLY A 162 -21.01 -7.22 6.94
N ASP A 163 -20.98 -5.99 6.41
CA ASP A 163 -22.18 -5.24 5.99
C ASP A 163 -22.61 -5.62 4.55
N GLY A 164 -21.75 -6.33 3.82
CA GLY A 164 -22.02 -6.89 2.50
C GLY A 164 -21.44 -6.09 1.34
N ASN A 165 -20.72 -4.98 1.60
CA ASN A 165 -20.06 -4.19 0.55
C ASN A 165 -18.94 -5.00 -0.09
N LEU A 166 -18.72 -4.76 -1.37
CA LEU A 166 -17.65 -5.40 -2.15
C LEU A 166 -16.46 -4.46 -2.26
N TRP A 167 -15.26 -5.00 -2.01
CA TRP A 167 -13.99 -4.29 -2.05
C TRP A 167 -13.08 -4.95 -3.06
N GLN A 168 -12.44 -4.16 -3.93
CA GLN A 168 -11.60 -4.66 -5.02
C GLN A 168 -10.30 -3.84 -5.13
N THR A 169 -9.24 -4.50 -5.57
CA THR A 169 -7.92 -3.90 -5.78
C THR A 169 -7.46 -4.10 -7.22
N GLU A 170 -6.77 -3.12 -7.80
CA GLU A 170 -6.17 -3.25 -9.14
C GLU A 170 -4.86 -2.52 -9.36
N HIS A 171 -4.08 -3.05 -10.30
CA HIS A 171 -2.87 -2.40 -10.77
C HIS A 171 -3.18 -1.24 -11.71
N GLY A 172 -2.68 -0.06 -11.35
CA GLY A 172 -2.52 1.03 -12.30
C GLY A 172 -1.44 0.74 -13.34
N PRO A 173 -1.24 1.64 -14.33
CA PRO A 173 -0.12 1.59 -15.25
C PRO A 173 1.19 1.91 -14.49
N GLN A 174 1.95 2.94 -14.82
CA GLN A 174 3.08 3.36 -13.99
C GLN A 174 2.57 4.24 -12.85
N GLY A 175 2.38 3.63 -11.67
CA GLY A 175 1.69 4.27 -10.55
C GLY A 175 0.17 4.16 -10.64
N GLY A 176 -0.53 4.57 -9.59
CA GLY A 176 -1.99 4.55 -9.55
C GLY A 176 -2.57 3.16 -9.34
N ASP A 177 -1.98 2.33 -8.46
CA ASP A 177 -2.70 1.16 -7.94
C ASP A 177 -3.90 1.65 -7.11
N GLU A 178 -5.05 0.99 -7.21
CA GLU A 178 -6.32 1.50 -6.65
C GLU A 178 -7.01 0.50 -5.70
N LEU A 179 -7.70 1.03 -4.70
CA LEU A 179 -8.66 0.34 -3.82
C LEU A 179 -10.05 0.93 -4.07
N ASN A 180 -10.99 0.07 -4.44
CA ASN A 180 -12.31 0.45 -4.94
C ASN A 180 -13.43 -0.15 -4.07
N GLN A 181 -14.47 0.62 -3.77
CA GLN A 181 -15.73 0.12 -3.19
C GLN A 181 -16.74 -0.09 -4.30
N LEU A 182 -17.11 -1.35 -4.57
CA LEU A 182 -17.95 -1.71 -5.71
C LEU A 182 -19.43 -1.63 -5.34
N LYS A 183 -20.20 -0.84 -6.11
CA LYS A 183 -21.66 -0.72 -6.01
C LYS A 183 -22.29 -0.82 -7.41
N PRO A 184 -23.49 -1.41 -7.57
CA PRO A 184 -24.08 -1.63 -8.90
C PRO A 184 -24.24 -0.35 -9.73
N GLY A 185 -23.87 -0.44 -11.01
CA GLY A 185 -23.99 0.65 -11.98
C GLY A 185 -22.85 1.68 -11.96
N LEU A 186 -21.81 1.48 -11.14
CA LEU A 186 -20.61 2.33 -11.14
C LEU A 186 -19.64 1.98 -12.28
N ASP A 187 -18.85 2.97 -12.67
CA ASP A 187 -17.88 2.88 -13.76
C ASP A 187 -16.58 3.59 -13.38
N PHE A 188 -15.50 2.82 -13.18
CA PHE A 188 -14.19 3.34 -12.76
C PHE A 188 -13.36 3.92 -13.91
N GLY A 189 -13.88 3.85 -15.14
CA GLY A 189 -13.46 4.71 -16.25
C GLY A 189 -12.18 4.35 -16.99
N TRP A 190 -11.51 3.23 -16.71
CA TRP A 190 -10.40 2.77 -17.55
C TRP A 190 -10.86 2.57 -19.02
N PRO A 191 -10.12 3.09 -20.02
CA PRO A 191 -8.81 3.73 -19.97
C PRO A 191 -8.88 5.26 -20.03
N TYR A 192 -10.06 5.87 -19.98
CA TYR A 192 -10.28 7.30 -20.17
C TYR A 192 -9.90 8.15 -18.95
N VAL A 193 -9.84 7.54 -17.77
CA VAL A 193 -9.27 8.14 -16.56
C VAL A 193 -8.41 7.13 -15.81
N THR A 194 -7.40 7.65 -15.11
CA THR A 194 -6.51 6.92 -14.21
C THR A 194 -5.65 7.92 -13.44
N HIS A 195 -5.24 7.53 -12.23
CA HIS A 195 -4.24 8.26 -11.43
C HIS A 195 -2.80 7.87 -11.77
N GLY A 196 -2.58 6.84 -12.59
CA GLY A 196 -1.27 6.46 -13.10
C GLY A 196 -0.88 7.16 -14.41
N ILE A 197 0.33 6.91 -14.89
CA ILE A 197 0.85 7.40 -16.18
C ILE A 197 1.32 6.24 -17.06
N GLN A 198 1.47 6.44 -18.38
CA GLN A 198 2.01 5.40 -19.26
C GLN A 198 3.46 5.09 -18.88
N TYR A 199 3.84 3.80 -18.89
CA TYR A 199 5.20 3.36 -18.59
C TYR A 199 6.27 4.06 -19.44
N GLY A 200 7.29 4.61 -18.79
CA GLY A 200 8.36 5.38 -19.44
C GLY A 200 7.96 6.78 -19.94
N ASN A 201 6.69 7.18 -19.76
CA ASN A 201 6.15 8.48 -20.14
C ASN A 201 5.82 9.31 -18.88
N LYS A 202 5.17 10.46 -19.05
CA LYS A 202 4.77 11.42 -18.00
C LYS A 202 3.26 11.69 -17.95
N ILE A 203 2.50 11.06 -18.84
CA ILE A 203 1.05 11.17 -18.97
C ILE A 203 0.45 9.80 -19.28
N TRP A 204 -0.82 9.59 -18.97
CA TRP A 204 -1.66 8.60 -19.64
C TRP A 204 -2.36 9.26 -20.85
N PRO A 205 -2.23 8.74 -22.08
CA PRO A 205 -2.61 9.46 -23.31
C PRO A 205 -4.11 9.74 -23.44
N TYR A 206 -4.96 8.93 -22.81
CA TYR A 206 -6.41 9.01 -22.93
C TYR A 206 -7.08 9.76 -21.76
N ASN A 207 -6.32 10.14 -20.73
CA ASN A 207 -6.83 10.99 -19.66
C ASN A 207 -6.74 12.47 -20.06
N GLU A 208 -7.89 13.09 -20.36
CA GLU A 208 -7.98 14.49 -20.79
C GLU A 208 -7.31 15.45 -19.78
N VAL A 209 -7.37 15.13 -18.48
CA VAL A 209 -6.71 15.92 -17.42
C VAL A 209 -6.11 14.97 -16.38
N GLN A 210 -4.79 14.81 -16.47
CA GLN A 210 -3.98 13.88 -15.68
C GLN A 210 -4.29 13.94 -14.17
N GLY A 211 -4.40 12.77 -13.54
CA GLY A 211 -4.70 12.66 -12.09
C GLY A 211 -6.12 13.07 -11.71
N ARG A 212 -7.03 13.24 -12.69
CA ARG A 212 -8.47 13.43 -12.44
C ARG A 212 -9.28 12.23 -12.94
N HIS A 213 -10.46 12.10 -12.33
CA HIS A 213 -11.44 11.03 -12.51
C HIS A 213 -12.84 11.63 -12.76
N ASP A 214 -12.91 12.74 -13.50
CA ASP A 214 -14.18 13.46 -13.72
C ASP A 214 -15.12 12.66 -14.62
N GLY A 215 -16.39 12.52 -14.21
CA GLY A 215 -17.40 11.76 -14.94
C GLY A 215 -17.45 10.27 -14.63
N TYR A 216 -16.54 9.77 -13.78
CA TYR A 216 -16.39 8.37 -13.40
C TYR A 216 -16.39 8.20 -11.88
N GLU A 217 -16.58 6.97 -11.38
CA GLU A 217 -16.45 6.66 -9.95
C GLU A 217 -14.99 6.72 -9.53
N LYS A 218 -14.72 7.34 -8.38
CA LYS A 218 -13.37 7.46 -7.84
C LYS A 218 -12.96 6.23 -7.03
N PRO A 219 -11.68 5.81 -7.10
CA PRO A 219 -11.10 4.92 -6.11
C PRO A 219 -11.18 5.54 -4.71
N VAL A 220 -11.35 4.68 -3.70
CA VAL A 220 -11.39 5.07 -2.28
C VAL A 220 -9.98 5.37 -1.75
N TYR A 221 -8.96 4.72 -2.30
CA TYR A 221 -7.56 5.02 -2.04
C TYR A 221 -6.69 4.68 -3.25
N VAL A 222 -5.59 5.42 -3.43
CA VAL A 222 -4.65 5.28 -4.56
C VAL A 222 -3.22 5.28 -4.07
N TRP A 223 -2.39 4.37 -4.59
CA TRP A 223 -0.94 4.36 -4.35
C TRP A 223 -0.16 4.91 -5.55
N ILE A 224 0.49 6.05 -5.33
CA ILE A 224 1.51 6.65 -6.20
C ILE A 224 2.78 6.84 -5.36
N PRO A 225 3.90 6.16 -5.66
CA PRO A 225 4.06 5.11 -6.68
C PRO A 225 3.24 3.85 -6.37
N ALA A 226 3.04 3.01 -7.38
CA ALA A 226 2.36 1.73 -7.26
C ALA A 226 3.08 0.80 -6.26
N ILE A 227 2.31 0.15 -5.38
CA ILE A 227 2.82 -0.84 -4.42
C ILE A 227 2.95 -2.24 -5.05
N GLY A 228 2.46 -2.39 -6.28
CA GLY A 228 2.21 -3.69 -6.90
C GLY A 228 1.09 -4.39 -6.14
N ILE A 229 -0.04 -3.73 -5.96
CA ILE A 229 -1.17 -4.24 -5.17
C ILE A 229 -1.61 -5.65 -5.61
N SER A 230 -2.08 -6.48 -4.69
CA SER A 230 -2.55 -7.83 -5.00
C SER A 230 -3.87 -8.13 -4.28
N ASN A 231 -4.18 -9.38 -3.95
CA ASN A 231 -5.45 -9.70 -3.28
C ASN A 231 -5.61 -8.99 -1.93
N LEU A 232 -6.84 -8.90 -1.44
CA LEU A 232 -7.19 -8.37 -0.13
C LEU A 232 -8.11 -9.32 0.65
N ALA A 233 -8.08 -9.21 1.97
CA ALA A 233 -9.03 -9.86 2.86
C ALA A 233 -9.62 -8.83 3.84
N VAL A 234 -10.91 -8.98 4.17
CA VAL A 234 -11.50 -8.29 5.32
C VAL A 234 -11.19 -9.10 6.57
N SER A 235 -10.80 -8.43 7.65
CA SER A 235 -10.40 -9.08 8.90
C SER A 235 -11.56 -9.16 9.90
N ASP A 236 -12.09 -10.36 10.15
CA ASP A 236 -12.94 -10.67 11.32
C ASP A 236 -12.16 -11.45 12.40
N SER A 237 -10.84 -11.38 12.34
CA SER A 237 -9.93 -12.18 13.14
C SER A 237 -10.05 -11.96 14.64
N ARG A 238 -10.41 -13.04 15.34
CA ARG A 238 -10.34 -13.12 16.82
C ARG A 238 -8.91 -13.11 17.36
N GLN A 239 -7.90 -13.40 16.52
CA GLN A 239 -6.49 -13.28 16.93
C GLN A 239 -6.04 -11.82 16.94
N PHE A 240 -6.60 -10.99 16.06
CA PHE A 240 -6.28 -9.58 15.93
C PHE A 240 -7.51 -8.68 16.19
N PRO A 241 -8.05 -8.58 17.43
CA PRO A 241 -9.25 -7.78 17.70
C PRO A 241 -9.14 -6.29 17.34
N LEU A 242 -7.92 -5.74 17.27
CA LEU A 242 -7.68 -4.37 16.82
C LEU A 242 -7.74 -4.20 15.29
N TRP A 243 -7.77 -5.30 14.54
CA TRP A 243 -7.93 -5.36 13.08
C TRP A 243 -9.35 -5.75 12.66
N GLN A 244 -10.30 -5.85 13.60
CA GLN A 244 -11.71 -6.12 13.28
C GLN A 244 -12.22 -5.05 12.28
N ASP A 245 -12.82 -5.54 11.19
CA ASP A 245 -13.42 -4.76 10.10
C ASP A 245 -12.40 -3.95 9.24
N ASP A 246 -11.09 -4.14 9.44
CA ASP A 246 -10.06 -3.58 8.56
C ASP A 246 -9.84 -4.42 7.29
N LEU A 247 -9.36 -3.77 6.22
CA LEU A 247 -8.89 -4.43 5.00
C LEU A 247 -7.39 -4.72 5.10
N LEU A 248 -6.98 -5.98 4.94
CA LEU A 248 -5.58 -6.38 4.75
C LEU A 248 -5.31 -6.60 3.25
N ILE A 249 -4.47 -5.74 2.68
CA ILE A 249 -4.20 -5.65 1.24
C ILE A 249 -2.77 -6.12 0.97
N ALA A 250 -2.59 -7.11 0.08
CA ALA A 250 -1.28 -7.64 -0.28
C ALA A 250 -0.51 -6.77 -1.28
N SER A 251 0.83 -6.84 -1.26
CA SER A 251 1.69 -6.15 -2.23
C SER A 251 2.85 -6.99 -2.78
N LEU A 252 3.16 -6.73 -4.04
CA LEU A 252 4.16 -7.41 -4.85
C LEU A 252 5.45 -6.60 -4.99
N ILE A 253 5.40 -5.27 -5.08
CA ILE A 253 6.61 -4.43 -5.21
C ILE A 253 7.15 -4.06 -3.84
N THR A 254 6.29 -3.66 -2.90
CA THR A 254 6.72 -3.23 -1.55
C THR A 254 6.79 -4.35 -0.51
N HIS A 255 6.66 -5.61 -0.94
CA HIS A 255 6.88 -6.83 -0.14
C HIS A 255 6.12 -6.88 1.21
N SER A 256 4.91 -6.33 1.25
CA SER A 256 4.19 -5.99 2.49
C SER A 256 2.71 -6.32 2.43
N LEU A 257 2.07 -6.35 3.60
CA LEU A 257 0.63 -6.09 3.69
C LEU A 257 0.40 -4.61 3.99
N TYR A 258 -0.79 -4.11 3.66
CA TYR A 258 -1.28 -2.81 4.06
C TYR A 258 -2.60 -3.00 4.81
N ARG A 259 -2.68 -2.54 6.07
CA ARG A 259 -3.92 -2.55 6.86
C ARG A 259 -4.60 -1.19 6.71
N ALA A 260 -5.65 -1.14 5.91
CA ALA A 260 -6.48 0.05 5.75
C ALA A 260 -7.67 -0.01 6.71
N ARG A 261 -7.83 1.03 7.54
CA ARG A 261 -9.04 1.26 8.35
C ARG A 261 -9.96 2.23 7.65
N LEU A 262 -11.26 1.93 7.62
CA LEU A 262 -12.25 2.75 6.96
C LEU A 262 -13.33 3.25 7.93
N HIS A 263 -13.91 4.41 7.60
CA HIS A 263 -15.07 5.00 8.26
C HIS A 263 -15.92 5.69 7.18
N ASP A 264 -17.22 5.39 7.14
CA ASP A 264 -18.19 6.00 6.21
C ASP A 264 -17.72 5.98 4.74
N GLY A 265 -17.11 4.87 4.33
CA GLY A 265 -16.56 4.64 2.99
C GLY A 265 -15.19 5.27 2.70
N HIS A 266 -14.61 6.03 3.63
CA HIS A 266 -13.32 6.72 3.48
C HIS A 266 -12.21 5.99 4.24
N VAL A 267 -10.99 5.96 3.71
CA VAL A 267 -9.81 5.44 4.42
C VAL A 267 -9.31 6.46 5.44
N MET A 268 -9.25 6.05 6.71
CA MET A 268 -8.79 6.87 7.84
C MET A 268 -7.27 6.79 8.04
N TYR A 269 -6.69 5.62 7.81
CA TYR A 269 -5.24 5.40 7.71
C TYR A 269 -4.93 4.12 6.94
N VAL A 270 -3.69 4.01 6.46
CA VAL A 270 -3.12 2.77 5.92
C VAL A 270 -1.81 2.46 6.64
N GLU A 271 -1.77 1.39 7.43
CA GLU A 271 -0.56 0.90 8.08
C GLU A 271 0.20 -0.05 7.15
N LYS A 272 1.51 0.14 6.96
CA LYS A 272 2.36 -0.77 6.18
C LYS A 272 2.97 -1.85 7.09
N ILE A 273 2.83 -3.12 6.70
CA ILE A 273 3.29 -4.29 7.44
C ILE A 273 4.40 -5.01 6.64
N GLU A 274 5.65 -4.82 7.04
CA GLU A 274 6.84 -5.36 6.36
C GLU A 274 7.00 -6.88 6.50
N ILE A 275 6.43 -7.64 5.57
CA ILE A 275 6.58 -9.10 5.50
C ILE A 275 7.97 -9.47 4.95
N GLY A 276 8.44 -8.80 3.90
CA GLY A 276 9.72 -9.09 3.24
C GLY A 276 9.63 -10.11 2.10
N ALA A 277 8.43 -10.42 1.62
CA ALA A 277 8.18 -11.29 0.47
C ALA A 277 7.14 -10.68 -0.48
N ARG A 278 7.22 -10.99 -1.78
CA ARG A 278 6.20 -10.62 -2.78
C ARG A 278 4.91 -11.39 -2.52
N ILE A 279 3.83 -10.72 -2.10
CA ILE A 279 2.58 -11.36 -1.69
C ILE A 279 1.58 -11.34 -2.86
N ARG A 280 1.20 -12.54 -3.31
CA ARG A 280 0.27 -12.80 -4.42
C ARG A 280 -1.17 -13.03 -3.96
N ASP A 281 -1.34 -13.59 -2.76
CA ASP A 281 -2.66 -13.89 -2.22
C ASP A 281 -2.69 -13.78 -0.69
N ILE A 282 -3.88 -13.53 -0.15
CA ILE A 282 -4.18 -13.46 1.28
C ILE A 282 -5.58 -14.02 1.52
N THR A 283 -5.72 -14.89 2.51
CA THR A 283 -7.02 -15.39 2.97
C THR A 283 -7.01 -15.60 4.48
N GLN A 284 -8.13 -15.36 5.16
CA GLN A 284 -8.25 -15.64 6.60
C GLN A 284 -8.67 -17.09 6.83
N LEU A 285 -7.99 -17.75 7.76
CA LEU A 285 -8.30 -19.10 8.21
C LEU A 285 -9.39 -19.10 9.30
N PRO A 286 -10.13 -20.22 9.49
CA PRO A 286 -11.16 -20.32 10.54
C PRO A 286 -10.65 -20.19 11.99
N ASP A 287 -9.34 -20.26 12.20
CA ASP A 287 -8.68 -20.04 13.50
C ASP A 287 -8.25 -18.57 13.72
N GLY A 288 -8.55 -17.67 12.76
CA GLY A 288 -8.25 -16.24 12.80
C GLY A 288 -6.85 -15.86 12.30
N ARG A 289 -6.02 -16.81 11.84
CA ARG A 289 -4.75 -16.49 11.16
C ARG A 289 -4.99 -16.05 9.73
N PHE A 290 -4.03 -15.37 9.12
CA PHE A 290 -4.03 -15.16 7.66
C PHE A 290 -3.00 -16.08 7.02
N ALA A 291 -3.39 -16.77 5.94
CA ALA A 291 -2.48 -17.48 5.06
C ALA A 291 -2.16 -16.58 3.86
N LEU A 292 -0.86 -16.35 3.62
CA LEU A 292 -0.34 -15.48 2.57
C LEU A 292 0.37 -16.35 1.53
N LEU A 293 0.01 -16.26 0.25
CA LEU A 293 0.74 -16.92 -0.83
C LEU A 293 1.76 -15.95 -1.42
N THR A 294 3.00 -16.39 -1.62
CA THR A 294 4.04 -15.59 -2.28
C THR A 294 4.16 -15.90 -3.77
N ASP A 295 4.73 -14.97 -4.55
CA ASP A 295 5.16 -15.25 -5.96
C ASP A 295 6.21 -16.38 -6.03
N SER A 296 6.90 -16.69 -4.92
CA SER A 296 7.83 -17.84 -4.81
C SER A 296 7.13 -19.17 -4.44
N ALA A 297 5.80 -19.21 -4.46
CA ALA A 297 4.94 -20.35 -4.09
C ALA A 297 5.14 -20.87 -2.65
N LYS A 298 5.70 -20.04 -1.76
CA LYS A 298 5.65 -20.28 -0.32
C LYS A 298 4.29 -19.84 0.20
N VAL A 299 3.77 -20.56 1.19
CA VAL A 299 2.70 -20.08 2.06
C VAL A 299 3.35 -19.53 3.32
N LEU A 300 2.91 -18.37 3.81
CA LEU A 300 3.28 -17.82 5.11
C LEU A 300 2.03 -17.75 5.98
N PHE A 301 2.15 -18.10 7.27
CA PHE A 301 1.06 -17.91 8.23
C PHE A 301 1.34 -16.69 9.11
N LEU A 302 0.48 -15.69 9.00
CA LEU A 302 0.45 -14.51 9.86
C LEU A 302 -0.49 -14.78 11.03
N GLN A 303 0.05 -14.81 12.24
CA GLN A 303 -0.70 -15.03 13.48
C GLN A 303 -0.27 -14.09 14.59
N ARG A 304 -1.10 -13.91 15.63
CA ARG A 304 -0.72 -13.09 16.78
C ARG A 304 0.45 -13.75 17.51
N ALA A 305 1.43 -12.95 17.94
CA ALA A 305 2.55 -13.46 18.71
C ALA A 305 2.07 -14.15 20.00
N PRO A 306 2.40 -15.44 20.22
CA PRO A 306 2.12 -16.12 21.49
C PRO A 306 2.98 -15.53 22.61
N ILE A 307 2.47 -15.64 23.82
CA ILE A 307 2.98 -14.98 25.02
C ILE A 307 3.45 -16.11 25.97
N TYR A 308 4.78 -16.31 26.13
CA TYR A 308 5.40 -17.33 27.00
C TYR A 308 6.01 -16.78 28.32
N CYS A 309 5.57 -17.12 29.53
CA CYS A 309 6.11 -16.46 30.74
C CYS A 309 7.45 -17.05 31.27
N GLN A 310 8.28 -16.26 31.97
CA GLN A 310 9.56 -16.70 32.55
C GLN A 310 9.45 -17.18 34.00
N SER A 311 9.67 -18.49 34.20
CA SER A 311 9.82 -19.24 35.47
C SER A 311 8.55 -19.64 36.23
N GLU A 312 8.66 -20.75 36.96
CA GLU A 312 7.54 -21.42 37.65
C GLU A 312 7.18 -20.82 39.02
N SER A 313 7.99 -19.90 39.56
CA SER A 313 7.87 -19.45 40.95
C SER A 313 6.66 -18.56 41.26
N ASP A 314 6.04 -17.97 40.24
CA ASP A 314 4.89 -17.07 40.42
C ASP A 314 3.53 -17.80 40.37
N LEU A 315 3.53 -19.09 39.99
CA LEU A 315 2.34 -19.92 39.75
C LEU A 315 1.48 -20.17 41.01
N ASP A 316 2.07 -20.14 42.21
CA ASP A 316 1.35 -20.36 43.48
C ASP A 316 0.34 -19.24 43.83
N SER A 317 0.33 -18.12 43.09
CA SER A 317 -0.47 -16.94 43.41
C SER A 317 -1.78 -16.78 42.61
N ILE A 318 -1.95 -17.45 41.46
CA ILE A 318 -3.10 -17.25 40.56
C ILE A 318 -3.78 -18.58 40.20
N TYR A 319 -4.59 -19.09 41.13
CA TYR A 319 -5.60 -20.10 40.84
C TYR A 319 -7.01 -19.55 41.13
N SER A 320 -7.75 -19.18 40.08
CA SER A 320 -9.02 -19.86 39.74
C SER A 320 -9.66 -19.29 38.46
N HIS A 321 -10.37 -20.16 37.72
CA HIS A 321 -11.29 -19.87 36.62
C HIS A 321 -10.72 -19.31 35.30
N ASP A 322 -10.42 -20.24 34.39
CA ASP A 322 -10.85 -20.23 32.99
C ASP A 322 -10.40 -19.05 32.08
N ALA A 323 -9.09 -18.84 31.97
CA ALA A 323 -8.47 -18.18 30.81
C ALA A 323 -7.05 -18.74 30.52
N GLU A 324 -6.84 -19.35 29.35
CA GLU A 324 -5.52 -19.84 28.89
C GLU A 324 -4.73 -18.71 28.17
N GLU A 325 -4.17 -17.74 28.90
CA GLU A 325 -3.46 -16.54 28.36
C GLU A 325 -2.30 -16.01 29.27
N VAL A 326 -1.34 -15.19 28.74
CA VAL A 326 -0.28 -14.36 29.44
C VAL A 326 0.96 -15.14 30.01
N CYS A 327 2.22 -14.66 30.21
CA CYS A 327 3.02 -13.42 29.93
C CYS A 327 4.18 -13.70 28.92
N ILE A 328 5.23 -12.87 28.66
CA ILE A 328 6.18 -13.04 27.49
C ILE A 328 7.69 -13.36 27.79
N ASP A 329 8.34 -14.17 26.91
CA ASP A 329 9.69 -14.75 27.15
C ASP A 329 10.76 -13.97 26.37
N LEU A 330 11.18 -12.89 27.00
CA LEU A 330 12.28 -12.08 26.50
C LEU A 330 13.66 -12.77 26.65
N SER A 331 13.83 -13.88 27.37
CA SER A 331 15.17 -14.49 27.60
C SER A 331 15.84 -14.96 26.30
N ARG A 332 15.04 -15.42 25.34
CA ARG A 332 15.51 -15.84 24.01
C ARG A 332 15.71 -14.69 23.03
N VAL A 333 15.20 -13.50 23.36
CA VAL A 333 15.48 -12.23 22.66
C VAL A 333 16.73 -11.57 23.24
N ILE A 334 16.87 -11.59 24.58
CA ILE A 334 18.03 -11.09 25.36
C ILE A 334 19.34 -11.77 24.92
N ALA A 335 19.30 -13.04 24.48
CA ALA A 335 20.47 -13.72 23.95
C ALA A 335 21.09 -13.08 22.68
N ALA A 336 20.46 -12.04 22.10
CA ALA A 336 20.99 -11.24 20.99
C ALA A 336 21.50 -9.84 21.41
N ALA A 337 21.32 -9.41 22.67
CA ALA A 337 21.72 -8.09 23.14
C ALA A 337 22.08 -8.08 24.65
N ASP A 338 23.38 -8.02 24.96
CA ASP A 338 23.90 -7.79 26.31
C ASP A 338 23.82 -6.29 26.66
N ASP A 339 22.66 -5.81 27.13
CA ASP A 339 22.51 -4.45 27.68
C ASP A 339 21.86 -4.44 29.09
N PRO A 340 22.40 -3.70 30.08
CA PRO A 340 21.91 -3.69 31.45
C PRO A 340 20.62 -2.89 31.72
N LEU A 341 20.05 -2.12 30.76
CA LEU A 341 18.84 -1.30 30.99
C LEU A 341 17.57 -2.12 31.25
N ILE A 342 17.48 -3.35 30.75
CA ILE A 342 16.24 -4.16 30.80
C ILE A 342 16.05 -4.83 32.19
N ARG A 343 16.07 -4.02 33.25
CA ARG A 343 15.90 -4.44 34.65
C ARG A 343 14.78 -3.71 35.40
N THR A 344 14.11 -2.74 34.77
CA THR A 344 13.19 -1.79 35.43
C THR A 344 11.71 -2.05 35.14
N LEU A 345 11.38 -2.87 34.15
CA LEU A 345 10.02 -3.05 33.61
C LEU A 345 9.14 -4.09 34.34
N SER A 346 9.51 -4.55 35.54
CA SER A 346 8.81 -5.67 36.22
C SER A 346 7.47 -5.32 36.88
N ASN A 347 7.12 -4.04 37.02
CA ASN A 347 6.12 -3.58 38.01
C ASN A 347 4.95 -2.79 37.39
N ALA A 348 4.24 -3.35 36.40
CA ALA A 348 2.99 -2.79 35.88
C ALA A 348 1.90 -3.87 35.78
N HIS A 349 0.76 -3.66 36.44
CA HIS A 349 -0.41 -4.52 36.28
C HIS A 349 -1.12 -4.28 34.93
N PHE A 350 -1.95 -5.25 34.55
CA PHE A 350 -2.83 -5.23 33.39
C PHE A 350 -4.21 -5.71 33.84
N ASP A 351 -5.28 -5.00 33.46
CA ASP A 351 -6.66 -5.47 33.60
C ASP A 351 -7.27 -5.77 32.21
N ARG A 352 -8.54 -6.21 32.16
CA ARG A 352 -9.17 -6.86 31.01
C ARG A 352 -10.52 -6.24 30.64
N SER A 353 -10.54 -5.31 29.69
CA SER A 353 -11.75 -5.04 28.90
C SER A 353 -11.44 -4.70 27.43
N ILE A 354 -11.79 -5.61 26.50
CA ILE A 354 -11.65 -5.39 25.06
C ILE A 354 -13.04 -5.07 24.48
N ILE A 355 -13.24 -3.81 24.08
CA ILE A 355 -14.47 -3.35 23.40
C ILE A 355 -14.09 -2.56 22.13
N ARG A 356 -14.95 -2.66 21.11
CA ARG A 356 -14.79 -2.04 19.79
C ARG A 356 -14.95 -0.52 19.84
N SER A 357 -14.08 0.21 19.15
CA SER A 357 -14.30 1.62 18.77
C SER A 357 -13.47 1.95 17.52
N LEU A 358 -13.94 2.90 16.72
CA LEU A 358 -13.09 3.62 15.76
C LEU A 358 -12.18 4.59 16.56
N TYR A 359 -10.96 4.77 16.07
CA TYR A 359 -9.96 5.66 16.68
C TYR A 359 -9.39 6.60 15.62
N SER A 360 -9.07 7.82 16.00
CA SER A 360 -8.23 8.72 15.21
C SER A 360 -7.25 9.44 16.11
N ILE A 361 -6.02 9.65 15.63
CA ILE A 361 -4.91 10.19 16.40
C ILE A 361 -4.27 11.31 15.57
N TYR A 362 -4.06 12.47 16.20
CA TYR A 362 -3.52 13.67 15.58
C TYR A 362 -2.37 14.22 16.42
N ILE A 363 -1.40 14.85 15.77
CA ILE A 363 -0.31 15.58 16.44
C ILE A 363 -0.34 17.02 15.95
N HIS A 364 -0.24 17.99 16.87
CA HIS A 364 -0.05 19.40 16.55
C HIS A 364 0.67 20.09 17.72
N GLU A 365 1.65 20.95 17.48
CA GLU A 365 2.36 21.72 18.53
C GLU A 365 2.81 20.88 19.74
N ASN A 366 3.50 19.75 19.50
CA ASN A 366 3.90 18.75 20.51
C ASN A 366 2.75 18.23 21.41
N ARG A 367 1.51 18.27 20.93
CA ARG A 367 0.34 17.69 21.61
C ARG A 367 -0.20 16.49 20.84
N LEU A 368 -0.24 15.36 21.52
CA LEU A 368 -0.93 14.16 21.04
C LEU A 368 -2.43 14.30 21.37
N THR A 369 -3.26 14.26 20.33
CA THR A 369 -4.72 14.36 20.44
C THR A 369 -5.36 13.07 19.96
N TYR A 370 -6.07 12.41 20.87
CA TYR A 370 -6.78 11.16 20.67
C TYR A 370 -8.29 11.40 20.56
N VAL A 371 -8.94 10.71 19.62
CA VAL A 371 -10.37 10.83 19.35
C VAL A 371 -11.03 9.45 19.40
N LYS A 372 -12.07 9.31 20.24
CA LYS A 372 -12.84 8.08 20.45
C LYS A 372 -14.35 8.37 20.46
N SER A 373 -15.12 7.46 19.88
CA SER A 373 -16.59 7.43 19.99
C SER A 373 -17.09 5.99 20.18
N PRO A 374 -18.07 5.72 21.06
CA PRO A 374 -18.59 6.60 22.12
C PRO A 374 -17.67 6.59 23.37
N CYS A 375 -17.97 7.42 24.37
CA CYS A 375 -17.18 7.50 25.61
C CYS A 375 -17.82 6.78 26.81
N VAL A 376 -17.01 6.06 27.56
CA VAL A 376 -17.14 5.92 29.03
C VAL A 376 -15.77 6.24 29.64
N ALA A 377 -15.74 6.94 30.78
CA ALA A 377 -14.49 7.42 31.38
C ALA A 377 -13.57 6.27 31.90
N SER A 378 -14.10 5.06 32.06
CA SER A 378 -13.34 3.83 32.32
C SER A 378 -12.50 3.36 31.13
N ASP A 379 -12.79 3.83 29.91
CA ASP A 379 -12.34 3.17 28.69
C ASP A 379 -11.14 3.89 28.06
N LEU A 380 -10.28 4.49 28.88
CA LEU A 380 -9.05 5.20 28.47
C LEU A 380 -7.78 4.34 28.60
N GLU A 381 -7.91 3.03 28.84
CA GLU A 381 -6.81 2.06 29.00
C GLU A 381 -6.00 1.76 27.70
N HIS A 382 -5.83 2.76 26.83
CA HIS A 382 -5.12 2.62 25.56
C HIS A 382 -3.66 3.04 25.71
N ARG A 383 -2.76 2.04 25.67
CA ARG A 383 -1.31 2.27 25.62
C ARG A 383 -0.85 2.53 24.19
N PHE A 384 -0.20 3.66 23.97
CA PHE A 384 0.45 4.01 22.71
C PHE A 384 1.96 3.98 22.88
N PHE A 385 2.65 3.44 21.88
CA PHE A 385 4.11 3.53 21.81
C PHE A 385 4.46 4.74 20.95
N LEU A 386 5.34 5.59 21.46
CA LEU A 386 5.91 6.72 20.74
C LEU A 386 7.42 6.56 20.66
N HIS A 387 8.01 6.82 19.50
CA HIS A 387 9.46 7.00 19.37
C HIS A 387 9.79 8.49 19.39
N ILE A 388 10.44 8.94 20.46
CA ILE A 388 10.85 10.32 20.68
C ILE A 388 12.37 10.42 20.82
N THR A 389 12.97 11.40 20.15
CA THR A 389 14.41 11.68 20.21
C THR A 389 14.65 13.05 20.86
N PRO A 390 15.72 13.23 21.66
CA PRO A 390 16.04 14.53 22.26
C PRO A 390 16.26 15.59 21.17
N ALA A 391 15.74 16.80 21.34
CA ALA A 391 15.89 17.87 20.35
C ALA A 391 17.38 18.20 20.07
N ASP A 392 18.22 18.21 21.12
CA ASP A 392 19.64 18.55 21.05
C ASP A 392 20.57 17.36 20.72
N ALA A 393 20.08 16.31 20.06
CA ALA A 393 20.80 15.02 19.92
C ALA A 393 22.10 15.03 19.08
N GLY A 394 22.53 16.18 18.54
CA GLY A 394 23.64 16.31 17.58
C GLY A 394 25.06 15.97 18.06
N ASN A 395 25.22 15.34 19.23
CA ASN A 395 26.52 14.89 19.78
C ASN A 395 26.46 13.56 20.55
N LEU A 396 25.37 12.78 20.43
CA LEU A 396 25.29 11.44 21.02
C LEU A 396 25.89 10.38 20.09
N VAL A 397 26.74 9.53 20.65
CA VAL A 397 27.38 8.41 19.93
C VAL A 397 26.32 7.35 19.60
N GLU A 398 26.46 6.70 18.44
CA GLU A 398 25.46 5.82 17.81
C GLU A 398 24.80 4.81 18.77
N GLU A 399 25.56 4.26 19.73
CA GLU A 399 25.09 3.30 20.75
C GLU A 399 24.00 3.82 21.71
N THR A 400 23.61 5.11 21.64
CA THR A 400 22.61 5.70 22.56
C THR A 400 21.32 6.19 21.89
N ALA A 401 21.19 6.10 20.57
CA ALA A 401 19.97 6.50 19.85
C ALA A 401 18.80 5.49 20.00
N ASP A 402 19.11 4.20 20.20
CA ASP A 402 18.14 3.09 20.10
C ASP A 402 17.08 3.01 21.22
N PHE A 403 17.17 3.84 22.26
CA PHE A 403 16.35 3.72 23.48
C PHE A 403 15.16 4.70 23.55
N GLY A 404 14.79 5.37 22.46
CA GLY A 404 13.78 6.45 22.41
C GLY A 404 12.30 6.06 22.65
N PHE A 405 12.00 4.82 23.04
CA PHE A 405 10.61 4.34 23.17
C PHE A 405 9.96 4.74 24.49
N ASN A 406 8.95 5.60 24.40
CA ASN A 406 8.09 5.96 25.52
C ASN A 406 6.70 5.33 25.34
N VAL A 407 6.24 4.62 26.37
CA VAL A 407 4.86 4.12 26.46
C VAL A 407 4.03 5.19 27.14
N LEU A 408 3.10 5.81 26.40
CA LEU A 408 2.07 6.64 27.02
C LEU A 408 0.86 5.78 27.35
N ASP A 409 0.54 5.76 28.64
CA ASP A 409 -0.72 5.27 29.18
C ASP A 409 -1.64 6.50 29.37
N PHE A 410 -2.93 6.36 29.05
CA PHE A 410 -3.93 7.43 29.17
C PHE A 410 -4.82 7.28 30.42
N ASN A 411 -4.48 6.34 31.31
CA ASN A 411 -5.17 6.07 32.58
C ASN A 411 -4.97 7.09 33.70
N THR A 412 -4.32 8.24 33.45
CA THR A 412 -4.04 9.26 34.46
C THR A 412 -4.59 10.63 34.08
N ASP A 413 -5.64 11.07 34.78
CA ASP A 413 -6.24 12.41 34.64
C ASP A 413 -5.22 13.55 34.80
N GLU A 414 -4.16 13.33 35.61
CA GLU A 414 -3.16 14.33 35.96
C GLU A 414 -2.30 14.82 34.77
N ASP A 415 -2.27 14.08 33.67
CA ASP A 415 -1.51 14.40 32.45
C ASP A 415 -2.35 15.01 31.31
N ILE A 416 -3.67 15.08 31.47
CA ILE A 416 -4.59 15.53 30.42
C ILE A 416 -4.74 17.06 30.46
N ILE A 417 -4.37 17.72 29.36
CA ILE A 417 -4.31 19.19 29.25
C ILE A 417 -5.57 19.77 28.60
N GLY A 418 -6.30 18.92 27.86
CA GLY A 418 -7.64 19.22 27.40
C GLY A 418 -8.44 17.95 27.22
N SER A 419 -9.66 17.93 27.75
CA SER A 419 -10.69 16.98 27.36
C SER A 419 -11.96 17.74 26.99
N THR A 420 -12.55 17.38 25.85
CA THR A 420 -13.80 17.98 25.35
C THR A 420 -14.71 16.88 24.84
N MET A 421 -15.94 16.85 25.34
CA MET A 421 -17.02 16.07 24.72
C MET A 421 -17.73 16.93 23.67
N HIS A 422 -17.88 16.41 22.46
CA HIS A 422 -18.71 17.00 21.41
C HIS A 422 -19.54 15.89 20.76
N GLU A 423 -20.86 15.96 20.88
CA GLU A 423 -21.81 15.09 20.16
C GLU A 423 -21.41 13.60 20.16
N ASP A 424 -21.28 13.05 21.38
CA ASP A 424 -20.90 11.66 21.72
C ASP A 424 -19.44 11.25 21.39
N VAL A 425 -18.59 12.19 20.98
CA VAL A 425 -17.15 11.99 20.76
C VAL A 425 -16.32 12.61 21.90
N CYS A 426 -15.28 11.91 22.36
CA CYS A 426 -14.27 12.45 23.28
C CYS A 426 -12.98 12.77 22.54
N ILE A 427 -12.55 14.03 22.69
CA ILE A 427 -11.23 14.51 22.29
C ILE A 427 -10.38 14.61 23.56
N VAL A 428 -9.26 13.91 23.61
CA VAL A 428 -8.30 13.91 24.74
C VAL A 428 -6.95 14.37 24.24
N THR A 429 -6.40 15.44 24.84
CA THR A 429 -5.14 16.06 24.43
C THR A 429 -4.13 16.05 25.58
N ARG A 430 -2.97 15.44 25.34
CA ARG A 430 -1.80 15.38 26.24
C ARG A 430 -0.63 16.10 25.58
N ALA A 431 0.09 16.95 26.31
CA ALA A 431 1.37 17.45 25.80
C ALA A 431 2.45 16.37 25.91
N LEU A 432 3.29 16.34 24.90
CA LEU A 432 4.55 15.62 24.90
C LEU A 432 5.63 16.59 25.41
N PRO A 433 6.69 16.10 26.07
CA PRO A 433 7.85 16.93 26.40
C PRO A 433 8.59 17.41 25.15
N GLU A 434 9.56 18.31 25.30
CA GLU A 434 10.35 18.94 24.23
C GLU A 434 11.32 17.95 23.56
N PHE A 435 10.76 17.09 22.70
CA PHE A 435 11.43 16.04 21.93
C PHE A 435 10.88 16.04 20.50
N ALA A 436 11.68 15.59 19.53
CA ALA A 436 11.17 15.33 18.19
C ALA A 436 10.36 14.02 18.20
N LEU A 437 9.03 14.11 18.03
CA LEU A 437 8.19 12.93 17.82
C LEU A 437 8.33 12.49 16.36
N HIS A 438 9.00 11.37 16.14
CA HIS A 438 9.09 10.78 14.82
C HIS A 438 7.80 10.02 14.47
N HIS A 439 7.40 9.06 15.33
CA HIS A 439 6.39 8.06 14.97
C HIS A 439 5.44 7.68 16.12
N ILE A 440 4.16 7.46 15.79
CA ILE A 440 3.15 6.79 16.63
C ILE A 440 2.99 5.35 16.16
N TYR A 441 2.95 4.38 17.08
CA TYR A 441 2.64 2.98 16.75
C TYR A 441 1.35 2.52 17.43
N THR A 442 0.52 1.79 16.67
CA THR A 442 -0.69 1.09 17.15
C THR A 442 -0.59 -0.42 16.95
N GLY A 443 0.63 -0.94 16.95
CA GLY A 443 0.94 -2.30 16.53
C GLY A 443 0.72 -3.38 17.59
N GLN A 444 0.09 -4.49 17.18
CA GLN A 444 0.23 -5.78 17.86
C GLN A 444 1.51 -6.48 17.35
N VAL A 445 2.16 -7.29 18.19
CA VAL A 445 3.31 -8.09 17.74
C VAL A 445 2.82 -9.29 16.91
N ILE A 446 3.40 -9.47 15.73
CA ILE A 446 2.98 -10.49 14.75
C ILE A 446 4.04 -11.57 14.58
N ARG A 447 3.59 -12.81 14.36
CA ARG A 447 4.46 -13.96 14.07
C ARG A 447 4.18 -14.42 12.64
N VAL A 448 5.24 -14.60 11.85
CA VAL A 448 5.17 -14.99 10.44
C VAL A 448 5.96 -16.29 10.25
N GLU A 449 5.26 -17.36 9.86
CA GLU A 449 5.78 -18.74 9.84
C GLU A 449 5.67 -19.42 8.48
N GLU A 450 6.69 -20.21 8.13
CA GLU A 450 6.65 -21.09 6.96
C GLU A 450 6.21 -22.53 7.33
N PRO A 451 5.57 -23.28 6.40
CA PRO A 451 5.38 -24.72 6.50
C PRO A 451 6.69 -25.46 6.81
N GLY A 452 6.78 -26.04 8.01
CA GLY A 452 8.00 -26.65 8.53
C GLY A 452 8.52 -25.98 9.82
N GLY A 453 8.02 -24.79 10.16
CA GLY A 453 8.31 -24.13 11.44
C GLY A 453 9.54 -23.23 11.43
N GLU A 454 9.96 -22.73 10.26
CA GLU A 454 10.85 -21.56 10.21
C GLU A 454 10.04 -20.33 10.63
N VAL A 455 10.48 -19.67 11.71
CA VAL A 455 9.76 -18.58 12.37
C VAL A 455 10.51 -17.28 12.16
N SER A 456 9.86 -16.30 11.54
CA SER A 456 10.29 -14.90 11.62
C SER A 456 9.37 -14.15 12.59
N TRP A 457 9.98 -13.51 13.59
CA TRP A 457 9.29 -12.54 14.44
C TRP A 457 9.42 -11.18 13.76
N LYS A 458 8.30 -10.51 13.55
CA LYS A 458 8.29 -9.06 13.30
C LYS A 458 7.85 -8.42 14.62
N GLY A 459 8.44 -7.27 14.96
CA GLY A 459 8.15 -6.57 16.20
C GLY A 459 6.71 -6.02 16.27
N PRO A 460 6.41 -5.09 17.19
CA PRO A 460 5.30 -4.16 16.96
C PRO A 460 5.51 -3.55 15.57
N VAL A 461 4.50 -3.60 14.71
CA VAL A 461 4.69 -3.28 13.30
C VAL A 461 5.04 -1.81 13.13
N TRP A 462 6.19 -1.56 12.49
CA TRP A 462 6.80 -0.24 12.42
C TRP A 462 6.29 0.55 11.21
N THR A 463 5.39 1.51 11.43
CA THR A 463 5.11 2.56 10.45
C THR A 463 5.89 3.82 10.76
N GLY A 464 6.64 4.32 9.77
CA GLY A 464 7.07 5.70 9.77
C GLY A 464 5.91 6.62 9.40
N SER A 465 5.45 7.46 10.33
CA SER A 465 4.68 8.66 9.96
C SER A 465 5.64 9.74 9.47
N HIS A 466 5.17 10.59 8.55
CA HIS A 466 5.96 11.74 8.08
C HIS A 466 6.33 12.66 9.24
N THR A 467 7.55 13.18 9.21
CA THR A 467 8.05 14.19 10.14
C THR A 467 7.35 15.53 9.92
N PHE A 468 7.13 16.26 11.02
CA PHE A 468 6.66 17.64 11.00
C PHE A 468 7.57 18.43 11.95
N SER A 469 8.34 19.38 11.42
CA SER A 469 9.31 20.16 12.19
C SER A 469 9.19 21.65 11.86
N GLY A 470 8.73 22.44 12.83
CA GLY A 470 8.97 23.88 12.82
C GLY A 470 10.42 24.19 13.22
N ALA A 471 10.92 25.36 12.83
CA ALA A 471 12.27 25.81 13.17
C ALA A 471 12.46 26.03 14.68
N PRO A 472 13.72 25.91 15.16
CA PRO A 472 14.32 27.03 15.87
C PRO A 472 15.70 27.45 15.33
N ASP A 473 16.14 28.64 15.77
CA ASP A 473 17.33 29.37 15.32
C ASP A 473 18.69 28.70 15.66
N GLY A 474 19.78 29.05 14.92
CA GLY A 474 21.10 29.20 15.57
C GLY A 474 22.40 28.74 14.87
N GLU A 475 22.87 29.49 13.87
CA GLU A 475 24.30 29.65 13.48
C GLU A 475 25.11 28.37 13.07
N ALA A 476 26.39 28.53 12.68
CA ALA A 476 27.17 27.52 11.94
C ALA A 476 28.70 27.58 12.24
N GLU A 477 29.48 26.54 11.88
CA GLU A 477 30.83 26.66 11.25
C GLU A 477 31.52 25.31 10.86
N THR A 478 31.72 25.10 9.55
CA THR A 478 32.92 24.62 8.79
C THR A 478 33.94 23.57 9.32
N GLY A 479 34.40 22.62 8.44
CA GLY A 479 35.66 21.86 8.65
C GLY A 479 36.06 20.73 7.66
N ASP A 480 36.71 21.06 6.53
CA ASP A 480 37.49 20.26 5.54
C ASP A 480 37.71 18.70 5.60
N SER A 481 37.29 17.99 4.52
CA SER A 481 38.15 17.41 3.42
C SER A 481 39.27 16.35 3.69
N PRO A 482 39.66 15.42 2.76
CA PRO A 482 38.97 14.77 1.60
C PRO A 482 39.21 13.22 1.43
N TYR A 483 38.48 12.60 0.46
CA TYR A 483 38.71 11.25 -0.18
C TYR A 483 38.60 9.98 0.72
N GLN A 484 37.90 8.88 0.40
CA GLN A 484 37.05 8.41 -0.72
C GLN A 484 36.12 7.28 -0.22
N THR A 485 34.89 7.13 -0.74
CA THR A 485 34.34 5.93 -1.46
C THR A 485 32.88 6.17 -1.92
N GLU A 486 32.33 5.31 -2.77
CA GLU A 486 31.06 5.52 -3.52
C GLU A 486 29.76 5.10 -2.80
N GLU A 487 29.77 4.99 -1.46
CA GLU A 487 28.59 4.68 -0.66
C GLU A 487 28.28 5.80 0.35
N ALA A 488 27.01 5.93 0.76
CA ALA A 488 26.46 6.99 1.62
C ALA A 488 26.54 8.43 1.06
N ARG A 489 25.62 8.77 0.14
CA ARG A 489 25.01 10.11 0.15
C ARG A 489 23.95 10.14 1.24
N GLY A 490 24.30 10.65 2.43
CA GLY A 490 23.30 11.00 3.44
C GLY A 490 22.34 12.05 2.86
N SER A 491 21.04 11.87 3.09
CA SER A 491 20.02 12.79 2.61
C SER A 491 20.08 14.09 3.41
N SER A 492 20.45 15.20 2.76
CA SER A 492 20.22 16.52 3.34
C SER A 492 18.79 16.96 3.05
N PRO A 493 18.18 17.87 3.84
CA PRO A 493 16.84 18.38 3.56
C PRO A 493 16.70 18.91 2.13
N GLY A 494 17.73 19.58 1.60
CA GLY A 494 17.79 20.02 0.21
C GLY A 494 17.86 18.89 -0.83
N ALA A 495 18.49 17.76 -0.52
CA ALA A 495 18.50 16.57 -1.37
C ALA A 495 17.12 15.90 -1.40
N GLU A 496 16.45 15.85 -0.25
CA GLU A 496 15.12 15.27 -0.07
C GLU A 496 14.04 16.12 -0.74
N LEU A 497 14.10 17.44 -0.56
CA LEU A 497 13.27 18.41 -1.27
C LEU A 497 13.56 18.41 -2.77
N PHE A 498 14.83 18.30 -3.21
CA PHE A 498 15.15 18.11 -4.62
C PHE A 498 14.52 16.82 -5.15
N ALA A 499 14.57 15.70 -4.42
CA ALA A 499 13.96 14.44 -4.83
C ALA A 499 12.43 14.56 -4.94
N ALA A 500 11.77 15.23 -3.99
CA ALA A 500 10.31 15.39 -3.96
C ALA A 500 9.77 16.43 -4.95
N ARG A 501 10.50 17.53 -5.20
CA ARG A 501 10.03 18.71 -5.94
C ARG A 501 10.65 18.88 -7.32
N CYS A 502 11.89 18.42 -7.51
CA CYS A 502 12.68 18.69 -8.72
C CYS A 502 13.02 17.44 -9.54
N ALA A 503 13.31 16.30 -8.91
CA ALA A 503 13.83 15.11 -9.58
C ALA A 503 12.85 14.47 -10.59
N ALA A 504 11.55 14.62 -10.37
CA ALA A 504 10.52 14.26 -11.36
C ALA A 504 10.74 14.99 -12.71
N CYS A 505 11.26 16.22 -12.66
CA CYS A 505 11.47 17.10 -13.80
C CYS A 505 12.94 17.23 -14.26
N HIS A 506 13.91 17.03 -13.39
CA HIS A 506 15.32 17.39 -13.60
C HIS A 506 16.27 16.32 -13.06
N ASN A 507 17.29 15.97 -13.85
CA ASN A 507 18.42 15.18 -13.36
C ASN A 507 19.51 16.10 -12.80
N LEU A 508 20.39 15.58 -11.93
CA LEU A 508 21.60 16.29 -11.53
C LEU A 508 22.65 16.21 -12.64
N ALA A 509 23.04 15.01 -13.07
CA ALA A 509 24.11 14.83 -14.05
C ALA A 509 23.60 14.73 -15.51
N ALA A 510 24.09 15.64 -16.36
CA ALA A 510 24.18 15.60 -17.84
C ALA A 510 22.92 15.36 -18.71
N GLU A 511 21.98 14.49 -18.34
CA GLU A 511 20.82 14.13 -19.17
C GLU A 511 19.60 15.02 -18.87
N HIS A 512 18.87 15.45 -19.89
CA HIS A 512 17.66 16.27 -19.73
C HIS A 512 16.43 15.39 -19.45
N ASN A 513 15.41 15.94 -18.78
CA ASN A 513 14.19 15.22 -18.39
C ASN A 513 12.90 15.95 -18.83
N ILE A 514 12.14 16.62 -17.92
CA ILE A 514 11.16 17.66 -18.35
C ILE A 514 11.92 18.97 -18.57
N GLY A 515 12.80 19.32 -17.65
CA GLY A 515 13.74 20.43 -17.74
C GLY A 515 15.17 19.98 -18.09
N PRO A 516 16.10 20.94 -18.18
CA PRO A 516 17.54 20.65 -18.32
C PRO A 516 18.09 19.97 -17.05
N TYR A 517 19.29 19.41 -17.13
CA TYR A 517 19.99 18.95 -15.92
C TYR A 517 20.39 20.16 -15.05
N LEU A 518 20.35 19.99 -13.72
CA LEU A 518 20.61 21.06 -12.75
C LEU A 518 21.96 20.98 -12.04
N GLY A 519 22.75 19.93 -12.27
CA GLY A 519 24.20 19.98 -11.99
C GLY A 519 24.83 21.15 -12.74
N GLY A 520 25.70 21.88 -12.06
CA GLY A 520 26.29 23.14 -12.52
C GLY A 520 25.26 24.20 -12.97
N VAL A 521 24.09 24.29 -12.32
CA VAL A 521 23.11 25.37 -12.61
C VAL A 521 23.57 26.72 -12.06
N ILE A 522 24.12 26.75 -10.84
CA ILE A 522 24.66 27.98 -10.25
C ILE A 522 25.92 28.38 -11.01
N GLY A 523 26.02 29.66 -11.39
CA GLY A 523 27.11 30.18 -12.22
C GLY A 523 26.97 29.93 -13.73
N ARG A 524 25.81 29.43 -14.19
CA ARG A 524 25.52 29.17 -15.61
C ARG A 524 24.52 30.18 -16.17
N ASP A 525 24.71 30.58 -17.43
CA ASP A 525 23.80 31.48 -18.15
C ASP A 525 22.37 30.86 -18.25
N ALA A 526 21.33 31.67 -18.05
CA ALA A 526 19.95 31.23 -18.22
C ALA A 526 19.66 30.82 -19.67
N GLY A 527 18.87 29.75 -19.85
CA GLY A 527 18.48 29.24 -21.18
C GLY A 527 19.63 28.70 -22.06
N SER A 528 20.82 28.46 -21.50
CA SER A 528 22.05 28.12 -22.27
C SER A 528 22.38 26.63 -22.41
N VAL A 529 21.70 25.75 -21.67
CA VAL A 529 22.09 24.32 -21.58
C VAL A 529 21.98 23.62 -22.92
N ALA A 530 23.13 23.26 -23.49
CA ALA A 530 23.23 22.63 -24.80
C ALA A 530 22.47 21.30 -24.85
N GLY A 531 21.58 21.16 -25.84
CA GLY A 531 20.71 19.99 -26.01
C GLY A 531 19.29 20.18 -25.49
N PHE A 532 19.01 21.21 -24.68
CA PHE A 532 17.66 21.48 -24.16
C PHE A 532 16.94 22.60 -24.95
N SER A 533 15.64 22.43 -25.20
CA SER A 533 14.80 23.41 -25.90
C SER A 533 14.09 24.34 -24.92
N PHE A 534 14.70 25.48 -24.63
CA PHE A 534 14.14 26.51 -23.75
C PHE A 534 13.02 27.33 -24.41
N THR A 535 12.18 27.98 -23.59
CA THR A 535 11.21 28.97 -24.08
C THR A 535 11.90 30.28 -24.46
N ALA A 536 11.25 31.05 -25.34
CA ALA A 536 11.73 32.38 -25.73
C ALA A 536 11.83 33.36 -24.53
N ALA A 537 11.09 33.14 -23.45
CA ALA A 537 11.26 33.91 -22.21
C ALA A 537 12.55 33.52 -21.48
N MET A 538 12.76 32.22 -21.26
CA MET A 538 13.94 31.70 -20.54
C MET A 538 15.26 31.99 -21.27
N SER A 539 15.28 31.92 -22.60
CA SER A 539 16.45 32.31 -23.42
C SER A 539 16.63 33.83 -23.58
N ALA A 540 15.77 34.66 -22.99
CA ALA A 540 15.83 36.12 -23.07
C ALA A 540 16.02 36.80 -21.70
N LEU A 541 16.25 36.05 -20.62
CA LEU A 541 16.48 36.61 -19.28
C LEU A 541 17.81 37.37 -19.14
N ASP A 542 18.84 36.98 -19.90
CA ASP A 542 20.18 37.60 -19.89
C ASP A 542 20.85 37.65 -18.49
N ILE A 543 20.60 36.62 -17.67
CA ILE A 543 21.20 36.43 -16.33
C ILE A 543 22.12 35.22 -16.28
N VAL A 544 23.08 35.27 -15.36
CA VAL A 544 23.80 34.09 -14.84
C VAL A 544 23.12 33.68 -13.54
N TRP A 545 22.72 32.43 -13.38
CA TRP A 545 22.03 31.98 -12.16
C TRP A 545 22.91 32.14 -10.92
N THR A 546 22.56 33.08 -10.03
CA THR A 546 23.01 33.05 -8.64
C THR A 546 22.10 32.11 -7.81
N GLN A 547 22.45 31.90 -6.54
CA GLN A 547 21.59 31.18 -5.61
C GLN A 547 20.28 31.96 -5.33
N GLU A 548 20.39 33.27 -5.16
CA GLU A 548 19.26 34.19 -4.90
C GLU A 548 18.28 34.21 -6.10
N ASP A 549 18.79 34.35 -7.33
CA ASP A 549 17.97 34.30 -8.55
C ASP A 549 17.25 32.95 -8.70
N LEU A 550 17.95 31.84 -8.42
CA LEU A 550 17.37 30.50 -8.58
C LEU A 550 16.32 30.22 -7.49
N ALA A 551 16.50 30.75 -6.28
CA ALA A 551 15.52 30.64 -5.20
C ALA A 551 14.21 31.39 -5.53
N GLU A 552 14.26 32.67 -5.92
CA GLU A 552 13.04 33.39 -6.34
C GLU A 552 12.38 32.70 -7.55
N TYR A 553 13.18 32.23 -8.51
CA TYR A 553 12.67 31.54 -9.70
C TYR A 553 11.94 30.23 -9.39
N ILE A 554 12.37 29.40 -8.43
CA ILE A 554 11.66 28.13 -8.14
C ILE A 554 10.43 28.29 -7.24
N VAL A 555 10.33 29.39 -6.48
CA VAL A 555 9.11 29.76 -5.73
C VAL A 555 7.99 30.19 -6.68
N ASP A 556 8.25 31.16 -7.58
CA ASP A 556 7.29 31.60 -8.60
C ASP A 556 7.94 31.78 -9.99
N PRO A 557 8.09 30.68 -10.76
CA PRO A 557 8.69 30.73 -12.09
C PRO A 557 7.93 31.63 -13.06
N ALA A 558 6.60 31.74 -12.90
CA ALA A 558 5.71 32.46 -13.81
C ALA A 558 5.80 33.99 -13.59
N ARG A 559 6.06 34.43 -12.36
CA ARG A 559 6.39 35.81 -12.01
C ARG A 559 7.80 36.18 -12.43
N PHE A 560 8.79 35.34 -12.10
CA PHE A 560 10.21 35.64 -12.34
C PHE A 560 10.55 35.61 -13.84
N ALA A 561 10.04 34.62 -14.59
CA ALA A 561 10.22 34.51 -16.03
C ALA A 561 8.87 34.36 -16.77
N PRO A 562 8.10 35.43 -16.98
CA PRO A 562 6.79 35.38 -17.62
C PRO A 562 6.85 34.74 -19.02
N GLY A 563 6.25 33.56 -19.16
CA GLY A 563 6.34 32.73 -20.37
C GLY A 563 7.38 31.59 -20.30
N THR A 564 7.92 31.27 -19.13
CA THR A 564 8.51 29.95 -18.86
C THR A 564 7.44 28.85 -18.93
N THR A 565 7.85 27.63 -19.27
CA THR A 565 7.02 26.42 -19.19
C THR A 565 7.23 25.63 -17.90
N MET A 566 8.14 26.08 -17.03
CA MET A 566 8.26 25.53 -15.68
C MET A 566 7.07 25.95 -14.83
N ALA A 567 6.29 24.99 -14.35
CA ALA A 567 5.28 25.24 -13.33
C ALA A 567 5.96 25.50 -11.97
N GLY A 568 5.32 26.29 -11.10
CA GLY A 568 5.75 26.42 -9.71
C GLY A 568 5.68 25.07 -9.00
N VAL A 569 6.78 24.67 -8.34
CA VAL A 569 6.93 23.33 -7.75
C VAL A 569 6.33 23.20 -6.34
N GLY A 570 5.65 24.25 -5.86
CA GLY A 570 4.93 24.27 -4.59
C GLY A 570 5.86 24.25 -3.38
N VAL A 571 6.91 25.08 -3.42
CA VAL A 571 7.92 25.27 -2.37
C VAL A 571 7.79 26.63 -1.72
N THR A 572 8.07 26.71 -0.42
CA THR A 572 8.29 27.99 0.29
C THR A 572 9.64 28.60 -0.07
N GLU A 573 9.88 29.86 0.33
CA GLU A 573 11.19 30.52 0.22
C GLU A 573 12.29 29.75 0.99
N GLU A 574 11.93 29.14 2.13
CA GLU A 574 12.81 28.31 2.95
C GLU A 574 13.13 26.96 2.29
N GLU A 575 12.12 26.26 1.75
CA GLU A 575 12.33 25.03 0.96
C GLU A 575 13.17 25.30 -0.29
N ALA A 576 12.95 26.44 -0.95
CA ALA A 576 13.69 26.85 -2.15
C ALA A 576 15.18 27.06 -1.85
N GLN A 577 15.51 27.74 -0.76
CA GLN A 577 16.88 27.95 -0.32
C GLN A 577 17.61 26.61 -0.08
N LEU A 578 16.96 25.65 0.59
CA LEU A 578 17.53 24.32 0.83
C LEU A 578 17.81 23.54 -0.48
N ILE A 579 16.88 23.60 -1.46
CA ILE A 579 17.07 22.99 -2.79
C ILE A 579 18.26 23.64 -3.52
N VAL A 580 18.37 24.97 -3.44
CA VAL A 580 19.44 25.75 -4.07
C VAL A 580 20.80 25.47 -3.45
N GLU A 581 20.91 25.35 -2.13
CA GLU A 581 22.13 24.97 -1.42
C GLU A 581 22.58 23.55 -1.80
N PHE A 582 21.64 22.60 -1.89
CA PHE A 582 21.93 21.26 -2.39
C PHE A 582 22.46 21.28 -3.83
N LEU A 583 21.86 22.08 -4.72
CA LEU A 583 22.34 22.25 -6.10
C LEU A 583 23.71 22.93 -6.17
N ALA A 584 23.97 23.92 -5.32
CA ALA A 584 25.27 24.59 -5.20
C ALA A 584 26.37 23.64 -4.69
N ALA A 585 26.02 22.64 -3.88
CA ALA A 585 26.91 21.57 -3.42
C ALA A 585 27.04 20.40 -4.43
N ASN A 586 26.26 20.38 -5.52
CA ASN A 586 26.20 19.31 -6.51
C ASN A 586 26.41 19.84 -7.94
N GLN A 587 27.54 20.53 -8.14
CA GLN A 587 27.94 21.11 -9.43
C GLN A 587 28.48 20.07 -10.42
#